data_AF-F4P462-F1
#
_entry.id   AF-F4P462-F1
#
_cell.length_a   1.000
_cell.length_b   1.000
_cell.length_c   1.000
_cell.angle_alpha   90.00
_cell.angle_beta   90.00
_cell.angle_gamma   90.00
#
_symmetry.space_group_name_H-M   'P 1'
#
loop_
_entity.id
_entity.type
_entity.pdbx_description
1 polymer ?
#
loop_
_entity_poly.entity_id
_entity_poly.type
_entity_poly.pdbx_seq_one_letter_code
_entity_poly.pdbx_strand_id
1 'polypeptide(L)'
;IPSSSYRVIPLGGRDPKTSSTALIRNPVDSTASPFGWHDLNNGDGSVSITRGNNVVAHDNSNRRDNPNTGLVTAQNFDFDFKFDDNQQEPGQYKDASITNVFFLSNSYHDILFKYGFDEQAGNFQNINAGGSGRGNDGIIAHVQDGERFNNANFFTPPDGRPGIMRMFLFNKSRPRRDSGLDNGIVLHELTHGLSTRLTGGPSNSNCLQFTEAGGMGEGWSDIVALVLEMLPTDTPDTTKVVGGYSTNDPRAGVRFNPYSTSTSVNPSTYARIRRNTEVHAIGEIWASMLYEVYWNLVEKLGFSTNIKDDAKSGKGNTLFLQLIVDGMKLQPCNPTLIQARDAIIQADKVANGGSNFCEITRGFAKRGMGIRAVDNGRFVDDFTNDSRCA
;
A
#
# COMPACT_ATOMS: atom_id res chain seq x y z
N ILE A 1 25.81 -1.53 -7.92
CA ILE A 1 24.43 -1.59 -8.44
C ILE A 1 24.49 -1.69 -9.97
N PRO A 2 24.06 -2.80 -10.57
CA PRO A 2 24.01 -2.96 -12.03
C PRO A 2 22.95 -2.05 -12.67
N SER A 3 23.12 -1.71 -13.94
CA SER A 3 22.03 -1.11 -14.72
C SER A 3 20.96 -2.18 -14.95
N SER A 4 19.68 -1.85 -14.73
CA SER A 4 18.55 -2.79 -14.83
C SER A 4 17.36 -2.18 -15.55
N SER A 5 16.51 -3.05 -16.11
CA SER A 5 15.22 -2.67 -16.68
C SER A 5 14.11 -3.68 -16.36
N TYR A 6 12.88 -3.17 -16.25
CA TYR A 6 11.70 -3.98 -15.91
C TYR A 6 10.53 -3.56 -16.80
N ARG A 7 9.94 -4.50 -17.55
CA ARG A 7 8.64 -4.28 -18.21
C ARG A 7 7.54 -4.56 -17.20
N VAL A 8 6.84 -3.51 -16.78
CA VAL A 8 5.88 -3.55 -15.67
C VAL A 8 4.71 -2.62 -15.93
N ILE A 9 3.66 -2.72 -15.11
CA ILE A 9 2.66 -1.66 -14.99
C ILE A 9 3.27 -0.60 -14.07
N PRO A 10 3.59 0.60 -14.57
CA PRO A 10 4.31 1.59 -13.78
C PRO A 10 3.49 2.07 -12.57
N LEU A 11 4.16 2.67 -11.58
CA LEU A 11 3.47 3.44 -10.53
C LEU A 11 2.58 4.52 -11.18
N GLY A 12 1.41 4.77 -10.59
CA GLY A 12 0.32 5.53 -11.23
C GLY A 12 -0.55 4.69 -12.18
N GLY A 13 -0.08 3.53 -12.63
CA GLY A 13 -0.88 2.55 -13.35
C GLY A 13 -1.51 1.52 -12.41
N ARG A 14 -2.71 1.04 -12.76
CA ARG A 14 -3.49 0.12 -11.90
C ARG A 14 -3.37 -1.32 -12.33
N ASP A 15 -3.59 -1.58 -13.61
CA ASP A 15 -3.75 -2.94 -14.14
C ASP A 15 -3.60 -2.95 -15.68
N PRO A 16 -3.44 -4.12 -16.32
CA PRO A 16 -3.23 -4.23 -17.77
C PRO A 16 -4.41 -3.74 -18.63
N LYS A 17 -5.64 -3.70 -18.09
CA LYS A 17 -6.82 -3.22 -18.84
C LYS A 17 -6.93 -1.71 -18.86
N THR A 18 -6.42 -1.05 -17.82
CA THR A 18 -6.53 0.42 -17.67
C THR A 18 -5.20 1.14 -17.86
N SER A 19 -4.09 0.43 -17.92
CA SER A 19 -2.75 0.99 -18.02
C SER A 19 -1.88 0.15 -18.96
N SER A 20 -1.15 0.82 -19.87
CA SER A 20 -0.15 0.15 -20.69
C SER A 20 1.10 -0.15 -19.86
N THR A 21 1.76 -1.28 -20.15
CA THR A 21 3.07 -1.56 -19.57
C THR A 21 4.14 -0.60 -20.10
N ALA A 22 5.16 -0.34 -19.28
CA ALA A 22 6.30 0.48 -19.62
C ALA A 22 7.60 -0.27 -19.29
N LEU A 23 8.67 0.02 -20.04
CA LEU A 23 10.01 -0.48 -19.72
C LEU A 23 10.72 0.56 -18.84
N ILE A 24 10.71 0.34 -17.53
CA ILE A 24 11.32 1.23 -16.55
C ILE A 24 12.79 0.88 -16.39
N ARG A 25 13.67 1.88 -16.50
CA ARG A 25 15.13 1.71 -16.42
C ARG A 25 15.68 2.34 -15.14
N ASN A 26 16.55 1.61 -14.45
CA ASN A 26 17.28 2.07 -13.26
C ASN A 26 16.39 2.76 -12.19
N PRO A 27 15.28 2.15 -11.75
CA PRO A 27 14.33 2.78 -10.81
C PRO A 27 14.82 2.87 -9.35
N VAL A 28 15.92 2.20 -9.02
CA VAL A 28 16.48 2.05 -7.66
C VAL A 28 16.74 3.42 -7.03
N ASP A 29 16.30 3.61 -5.79
CA ASP A 29 16.78 4.72 -4.96
C ASP A 29 17.98 4.26 -4.12
N SER A 30 19.17 4.76 -4.43
CA SER A 30 20.40 4.34 -3.73
C SER A 30 20.47 4.74 -2.25
N THR A 31 19.61 5.65 -1.79
CA THR A 31 19.52 5.99 -0.36
C THR A 31 18.78 4.90 0.41
N ALA A 32 17.67 4.42 -0.15
CA ALA A 32 16.84 3.38 0.48
C ALA A 32 17.39 1.97 0.21
N SER A 33 17.92 1.75 -0.99
CA SER A 33 18.47 0.49 -1.47
C SER A 33 19.96 0.65 -1.82
N PRO A 34 20.86 0.80 -0.82
CA PRO A 34 22.29 1.05 -1.06
C PRO A 34 23.00 -0.11 -1.79
N PHE A 35 22.48 -1.33 -1.69
CA PHE A 35 22.96 -2.50 -2.41
C PHE A 35 22.28 -2.70 -3.78
N GLY A 36 21.27 -1.87 -4.10
CA GLY A 36 20.34 -2.12 -5.19
C GLY A 36 19.35 -3.24 -4.88
N TRP A 37 18.54 -3.60 -5.87
CA TRP A 37 17.44 -4.57 -5.68
C TRP A 37 17.86 -6.03 -5.91
N HIS A 38 19.06 -6.27 -6.44
CA HIS A 38 19.50 -7.59 -6.92
C HIS A 38 20.70 -8.18 -6.15
N ASP A 39 21.07 -7.59 -5.03
CA ASP A 39 22.15 -8.09 -4.19
C ASP A 39 21.62 -9.04 -3.11
N LEU A 40 22.22 -10.22 -3.03
CA LEU A 40 21.87 -11.25 -2.05
C LEU A 40 22.49 -10.97 -0.67
N ASN A 41 23.37 -9.98 -0.58
CA ASN A 41 24.04 -9.55 0.63
C ASN A 41 24.86 -10.64 1.32
N ASN A 42 25.42 -11.54 0.51
CA ASN A 42 26.26 -12.67 0.94
C ASN A 42 27.73 -12.53 0.52
N GLY A 43 28.12 -11.39 -0.07
CA GLY A 43 29.47 -11.13 -0.56
C GLY A 43 29.72 -11.56 -2.01
N ASP A 44 28.76 -12.21 -2.68
CA ASP A 44 28.89 -12.67 -4.07
C ASP A 44 28.50 -11.59 -5.11
N GLY A 45 28.05 -10.42 -4.64
CA GLY A 45 27.58 -9.32 -5.46
C GLY A 45 26.19 -9.54 -6.07
N SER A 46 25.79 -8.62 -6.96
CA SER A 46 24.44 -8.64 -7.54
C SER A 46 24.25 -9.81 -8.52
N VAL A 47 23.11 -10.49 -8.41
CA VAL A 47 22.70 -11.60 -9.27
C VAL A 47 21.43 -11.23 -10.03
N SER A 48 21.37 -11.51 -11.33
CA SER A 48 20.26 -11.10 -12.22
C SER A 48 19.00 -11.95 -12.06
N ILE A 49 18.45 -11.96 -10.85
CA ILE A 49 17.26 -12.72 -10.44
C ILE A 49 16.29 -11.84 -9.65
N THR A 50 15.02 -12.24 -9.50
CA THR A 50 13.99 -11.52 -8.71
C THR A 50 14.17 -11.70 -7.19
N ARG A 51 15.37 -11.39 -6.69
CA ARG A 51 15.75 -11.47 -5.29
C ARG A 51 16.80 -10.42 -4.93
N GLY A 52 16.63 -9.78 -3.78
CA GLY A 52 17.69 -9.01 -3.15
C GLY A 52 17.39 -8.66 -1.69
N ASN A 53 17.85 -7.50 -1.24
CA ASN A 53 17.75 -7.09 0.17
C ASN A 53 16.31 -6.98 0.66
N ASN A 54 15.45 -6.32 -0.11
CA ASN A 54 14.13 -5.89 0.34
C ASN A 54 13.07 -6.99 0.14
N VAL A 55 13.22 -7.79 -0.92
CA VAL A 55 12.22 -8.78 -1.35
C VAL A 55 12.84 -9.91 -2.17
N VAL A 56 12.24 -11.10 -2.03
CA VAL A 56 12.32 -12.21 -2.98
C VAL A 56 10.94 -12.48 -3.56
N ALA A 57 10.80 -12.38 -4.88
CA ALA A 57 9.55 -12.68 -5.59
C ALA A 57 9.73 -13.94 -6.43
N HIS A 58 8.82 -14.90 -6.27
CA HIS A 58 8.95 -16.22 -6.90
C HIS A 58 7.60 -16.89 -7.18
N ASP A 59 7.59 -17.80 -8.14
CA ASP A 59 6.45 -18.67 -8.43
C ASP A 59 6.14 -19.59 -7.24
N ASN A 60 4.90 -19.54 -6.76
CA ASN A 60 4.41 -20.51 -5.78
C ASN A 60 3.15 -21.27 -6.24
N SER A 61 2.94 -21.43 -7.55
CA SER A 61 1.75 -22.14 -8.06
C SER A 61 1.64 -23.59 -7.59
N ASN A 62 2.75 -24.19 -7.20
CA ASN A 62 2.83 -25.57 -6.71
C ASN A 62 2.96 -25.66 -5.18
N ARG A 63 2.80 -24.55 -4.44
CA ARG A 63 2.90 -24.48 -2.97
C ARG A 63 4.23 -25.03 -2.44
N ARG A 64 5.31 -24.71 -3.14
CA ARG A 64 6.68 -24.99 -2.73
C ARG A 64 7.18 -23.73 -2.06
N ASP A 65 6.85 -23.56 -0.77
CA ASP A 65 7.19 -22.39 0.08
C ASP A 65 8.71 -22.24 0.33
N ASN A 66 9.54 -22.60 -0.65
CA ASN A 66 10.98 -22.44 -0.68
C ASN A 66 11.33 -21.22 -1.54
N PRO A 67 11.78 -20.10 -0.94
CA PRO A 67 12.08 -18.86 -1.66
C PRO A 67 13.32 -18.94 -2.57
N ASN A 68 13.98 -20.10 -2.64
CA ASN A 68 15.13 -20.32 -3.52
C ASN A 68 14.74 -20.98 -4.86
N THR A 69 13.46 -21.26 -5.09
CA THR A 69 12.95 -21.87 -6.33
C THR A 69 11.95 -20.94 -7.00
N GLY A 70 11.63 -21.15 -8.29
CA GLY A 70 10.61 -20.34 -8.98
C GLY A 70 11.01 -18.88 -9.24
N LEU A 71 12.31 -18.57 -9.13
CA LEU A 71 12.86 -17.23 -9.37
C LEU A 71 12.95 -16.94 -10.88
N VAL A 72 12.64 -15.71 -11.27
CA VAL A 72 12.88 -15.24 -12.63
C VAL A 72 14.33 -14.84 -12.76
N THR A 73 14.98 -15.28 -13.85
CA THR A 73 16.35 -14.87 -14.22
C THR A 73 16.28 -14.05 -15.50
N ALA A 74 17.03 -12.95 -15.55
CA ALA A 74 17.15 -12.12 -16.75
C ALA A 74 18.59 -12.05 -17.25
N GLN A 75 18.78 -11.88 -18.56
CA GLN A 75 20.10 -11.58 -19.11
C GLN A 75 20.41 -10.10 -18.88
N ASN A 76 21.61 -9.78 -18.38
CA ASN A 76 22.06 -8.40 -18.16
C ASN A 76 21.08 -7.52 -17.35
N PHE A 77 20.34 -8.10 -16.40
CA PHE A 77 19.33 -7.41 -15.60
C PHE A 77 18.20 -6.76 -16.43
N ASP A 78 17.91 -7.28 -17.62
CA ASP A 78 16.81 -6.84 -18.49
C ASP A 78 15.58 -7.74 -18.34
N PHE A 79 14.72 -7.40 -17.39
CA PHE A 79 13.46 -8.10 -17.10
C PHE A 79 12.34 -7.60 -18.04
N ASP A 80 12.55 -7.72 -19.36
CA ASP A 80 11.60 -7.34 -20.41
C ASP A 80 10.69 -8.52 -20.80
N PHE A 81 9.78 -8.90 -19.90
CA PHE A 81 8.80 -9.97 -20.15
C PHE A 81 7.47 -9.40 -20.60
N LYS A 82 7.08 -9.71 -21.84
CA LYS A 82 5.78 -9.32 -22.43
C LYS A 82 4.72 -10.38 -22.16
N PHE A 83 3.47 -9.94 -22.07
CA PHE A 83 2.31 -10.82 -21.91
C PHE A 83 1.09 -10.27 -22.65
N ASP A 84 0.12 -11.14 -22.93
CA ASP A 84 -1.22 -10.81 -23.43
C ASP A 84 -2.25 -11.59 -22.60
N ASP A 85 -2.77 -10.94 -21.57
CA ASP A 85 -3.70 -11.54 -20.60
C ASP A 85 -5.13 -11.67 -21.13
N ASN A 86 -5.38 -11.33 -22.41
CA ASN A 86 -6.62 -11.65 -23.09
C ASN A 86 -6.57 -13.00 -23.82
N GLN A 87 -5.36 -13.47 -24.16
CA GLN A 87 -5.15 -14.71 -24.92
C GLN A 87 -4.43 -15.79 -24.11
N GLN A 88 -3.74 -15.41 -23.03
CA GLN A 88 -2.92 -16.32 -22.22
C GLN A 88 -3.58 -16.60 -20.87
N GLU A 89 -3.47 -17.83 -20.37
CA GLU A 89 -3.70 -18.15 -18.95
C GLU A 89 -2.49 -17.72 -18.10
N PRO A 90 -2.69 -17.37 -16.81
CA PRO A 90 -1.61 -16.89 -15.93
C PRO A 90 -0.33 -17.73 -15.91
N GLY A 91 -0.46 -19.05 -15.99
CA GLY A 91 0.70 -19.94 -16.01
C GLY A 91 1.65 -19.73 -17.21
N GLN A 92 1.22 -19.02 -18.25
CA GLN A 92 2.00 -18.73 -19.45
C GLN A 92 2.78 -17.41 -19.39
N TYR A 93 2.53 -16.57 -18.39
CA TYR A 93 3.20 -15.26 -18.22
C TYR A 93 3.72 -15.02 -16.80
N LYS A 94 4.07 -16.09 -16.08
CA LYS A 94 4.61 -16.02 -14.71
C LYS A 94 5.76 -15.01 -14.57
N ASP A 95 6.68 -14.99 -15.53
CA ASP A 95 7.85 -14.13 -15.45
C ASP A 95 7.48 -12.64 -15.43
N ALA A 96 6.47 -12.23 -16.20
CA ALA A 96 5.97 -10.87 -16.21
C ALA A 96 5.29 -10.51 -14.86
N SER A 97 4.48 -11.42 -14.32
CA SER A 97 3.81 -11.22 -13.03
C SER A 97 4.79 -11.13 -11.86
N ILE A 98 5.76 -12.05 -11.79
CA ILE A 98 6.81 -12.05 -10.77
C ILE A 98 7.67 -10.78 -10.88
N THR A 99 8.00 -10.35 -12.10
CA THR A 99 8.73 -9.09 -12.34
C THR A 99 7.93 -7.87 -11.85
N ASN A 100 6.61 -7.83 -12.09
CA ASN A 100 5.75 -6.74 -11.63
C ASN A 100 5.71 -6.66 -10.09
N VAL A 101 5.48 -7.80 -9.42
CA VAL A 101 5.46 -7.88 -7.94
C VAL A 101 6.82 -7.50 -7.34
N PHE A 102 7.92 -7.97 -7.93
CA PHE A 102 9.28 -7.62 -7.51
C PHE A 102 9.55 -6.11 -7.64
N PHE A 103 9.18 -5.52 -8.78
CA PHE A 103 9.32 -4.09 -9.04
C PHE A 103 8.50 -3.24 -8.06
N LEU A 104 7.23 -3.59 -7.83
CA LEU A 104 6.35 -2.86 -6.91
C LEU A 104 6.85 -2.96 -5.48
N SER A 105 7.23 -4.15 -5.02
CA SER A 105 7.71 -4.37 -3.64
C SER A 105 8.96 -3.54 -3.36
N ASN A 106 9.94 -3.51 -4.28
CA ASN A 106 11.12 -2.68 -4.12
C ASN A 106 10.84 -1.18 -4.28
N SER A 107 9.97 -0.78 -5.22
CA SER A 107 9.61 0.62 -5.40
C SER A 107 8.87 1.16 -4.18
N TYR A 108 7.96 0.36 -3.61
CA TYR A 108 7.21 0.66 -2.40
C TYR A 108 8.15 0.81 -1.19
N HIS A 109 9.09 -0.12 -1.02
CA HIS A 109 10.16 -0.01 -0.03
C HIS A 109 10.92 1.31 -0.18
N ASP A 110 11.44 1.61 -1.37
CA ASP A 110 12.25 2.80 -1.61
C ASP A 110 11.48 4.11 -1.39
N ILE A 111 10.19 4.12 -1.72
CA ILE A 111 9.29 5.25 -1.44
C ILE A 111 9.14 5.41 0.06
N LEU A 112 8.66 4.39 0.77
CA LEU A 112 8.32 4.51 2.19
C LEU A 112 9.53 4.70 3.10
N PHE A 113 10.71 4.25 2.69
CA PHE A 113 11.95 4.58 3.38
C PHE A 113 12.11 6.10 3.53
N LYS A 114 11.78 6.88 2.49
CA LYS A 114 11.82 8.36 2.54
C LYS A 114 10.74 8.99 3.41
N TYR A 115 9.62 8.29 3.59
CA TYR A 115 8.55 8.70 4.51
C TYR A 115 8.83 8.23 5.96
N GLY A 116 9.98 7.61 6.21
CA GLY A 116 10.43 7.20 7.52
C GLY A 116 9.96 5.81 7.95
N PHE A 117 9.59 4.95 7.00
CA PHE A 117 9.57 3.49 7.25
C PHE A 117 10.95 2.92 6.91
N ASP A 118 11.92 3.30 7.76
CA ASP A 118 13.32 2.92 7.67
C ASP A 118 13.62 1.71 8.58
N GLU A 119 14.91 1.37 8.70
CA GLU A 119 15.40 0.27 9.51
C GLU A 119 14.97 0.39 10.98
N GLN A 120 15.06 1.58 11.57
CA GLN A 120 14.68 1.79 12.97
C GLN A 120 13.16 1.65 13.17
N ALA A 121 12.37 2.06 12.18
CA ALA A 121 10.93 1.87 12.17
C ALA A 121 10.49 0.43 11.87
N GLY A 122 11.44 -0.50 11.66
CA GLY A 122 11.19 -1.91 11.37
C GLY A 122 10.62 -2.14 9.98
N ASN A 123 11.27 -1.57 8.97
CA ASN A 123 11.04 -1.93 7.57
C ASN A 123 11.44 -3.39 7.28
N PHE A 124 11.31 -3.82 6.03
CA PHE A 124 11.62 -5.20 5.63
C PHE A 124 12.91 -5.23 4.80
N GLN A 125 14.02 -5.64 5.42
CA GLN A 125 15.33 -5.74 4.79
C GLN A 125 16.11 -6.94 5.34
N ASN A 126 16.77 -7.70 4.47
CA ASN A 126 17.66 -8.77 4.92
C ASN A 126 18.88 -8.23 5.67
N ILE A 127 19.43 -7.11 5.22
CA ILE A 127 20.50 -6.37 5.88
C ILE A 127 20.09 -4.90 6.04
N ASN A 128 20.21 -4.44 7.28
CA ASN A 128 20.03 -3.04 7.68
C ASN A 128 21.41 -2.36 7.59
N ALA A 129 21.64 -1.60 6.53
CA ALA A 129 22.92 -0.95 6.25
C ALA A 129 23.27 0.14 7.28
N GLY A 130 22.26 0.81 7.85
CA GLY A 130 22.41 1.77 8.94
C GLY A 130 22.60 1.12 10.32
N GLY A 131 22.43 -0.19 10.43
CA GLY A 131 22.65 -0.96 11.66
C GLY A 131 21.59 -0.78 12.75
N SER A 132 20.45 -0.17 12.42
CA SER A 132 19.30 -0.03 13.32
C SER A 132 18.24 -1.11 13.04
N GLY A 133 17.27 -1.30 13.95
CA GLY A 133 16.22 -2.32 13.78
C GLY A 133 16.74 -3.76 13.77
N ARG A 134 15.97 -4.69 13.20
CA ARG A 134 16.34 -6.10 13.07
C ARG A 134 16.16 -6.59 11.63
N GLY A 135 17.27 -6.84 10.94
CA GLY A 135 17.23 -7.44 9.60
C GLY A 135 16.90 -8.94 9.58
N ASN A 136 17.26 -9.61 8.48
CA ASN A 136 16.81 -10.96 8.09
C ASN A 136 15.31 -11.05 7.85
N ASP A 137 14.70 -9.95 7.40
CA ASP A 137 13.25 -9.87 7.25
C ASP A 137 12.78 -9.28 5.92
N GLY A 138 13.62 -9.34 4.87
CA GLY A 138 13.18 -9.04 3.51
C GLY A 138 11.94 -9.86 3.15
N ILE A 139 11.01 -9.24 2.41
CA ILE A 139 9.70 -9.81 2.08
C ILE A 139 9.87 -11.08 1.24
N ILE A 140 9.08 -12.11 1.54
CA ILE A 140 8.90 -13.28 0.68
C ILE A 140 7.57 -13.11 -0.06
N ALA A 141 7.63 -12.85 -1.36
CA ALA A 141 6.47 -12.65 -2.22
C ALA A 141 6.20 -13.90 -3.07
N HIS A 142 5.14 -14.63 -2.73
CA HIS A 142 4.62 -15.77 -3.46
C HIS A 142 3.68 -15.28 -4.57
N VAL A 143 4.03 -15.57 -5.82
CA VAL A 143 3.28 -15.12 -6.98
C VAL A 143 2.56 -16.30 -7.62
N GLN A 144 1.30 -16.09 -8.02
CA GLN A 144 0.36 -17.13 -8.45
C GLN A 144 0.26 -18.27 -7.43
N ASP A 145 0.29 -17.95 -6.14
CA ASP A 145 0.34 -18.94 -5.06
C ASP A 145 -0.86 -19.92 -5.20
N GLY A 146 -0.54 -21.21 -5.20
CA GLY A 146 -1.51 -22.26 -5.44
C GLY A 146 -2.46 -22.50 -4.28
N GLU A 147 -2.33 -21.81 -3.14
CA GLU A 147 -3.10 -22.04 -1.90
C GLU A 147 -4.61 -21.92 -2.12
N ARG A 148 -5.05 -20.91 -2.88
CA ARG A 148 -6.47 -20.62 -3.15
C ARG A 148 -6.62 -19.70 -4.36
N PHE A 149 -7.86 -19.29 -4.64
CA PHE A 149 -8.20 -18.29 -5.65
C PHE A 149 -8.92 -17.10 -5.02
N ASN A 150 -9.02 -15.99 -5.78
CA ASN A 150 -9.85 -14.82 -5.52
C ASN A 150 -9.53 -14.07 -4.23
N ASN A 151 -8.25 -13.98 -3.87
CA ASN A 151 -7.80 -13.18 -2.74
C ASN A 151 -6.32 -12.80 -2.90
N ALA A 152 -5.77 -12.10 -1.91
CA ALA A 152 -4.36 -12.06 -1.60
C ALA A 152 -4.22 -12.02 -0.07
N ASN A 153 -3.00 -12.02 0.46
CA ASN A 153 -2.76 -11.73 1.89
C ASN A 153 -1.30 -11.37 2.14
N PHE A 154 -1.07 -10.70 3.25
CA PHE A 154 0.24 -10.44 3.80
C PHE A 154 0.30 -10.84 5.27
N PHE A 155 1.24 -11.72 5.62
CA PHE A 155 1.55 -12.04 7.00
C PHE A 155 2.68 -11.15 7.50
N THR A 156 2.42 -10.37 8.55
CA THR A 156 3.39 -9.44 9.15
C THR A 156 3.83 -9.91 10.54
N PRO A 157 4.93 -10.67 10.67
CA PRO A 157 5.51 -10.93 11.98
C PRO A 157 6.27 -9.70 12.51
N PRO A 158 6.66 -9.70 13.80
CA PRO A 158 7.49 -8.63 14.35
C PRO A 158 8.83 -8.50 13.62
N ASP A 159 9.46 -7.33 13.78
CA ASP A 159 10.76 -6.97 13.22
C ASP A 159 11.84 -8.04 13.43
N GLY A 160 12.58 -8.33 12.35
CA GLY A 160 13.55 -9.42 12.27
C GLY A 160 12.99 -10.77 11.84
N ARG A 161 11.75 -10.80 11.31
CA ARG A 161 11.17 -11.99 10.65
C ARG A 161 10.53 -11.60 9.31
N PRO A 162 10.75 -12.36 8.23
CA PRO A 162 10.22 -12.02 6.91
C PRO A 162 8.70 -11.86 6.89
N GLY A 163 8.24 -10.77 6.28
CA GLY A 163 6.85 -10.66 5.83
C GLY A 163 6.59 -11.65 4.70
N ILE A 164 5.41 -12.27 4.67
CA ILE A 164 5.03 -13.23 3.62
C ILE A 164 3.82 -12.68 2.87
N MET A 165 4.03 -12.27 1.62
CA MET A 165 2.97 -11.84 0.72
C MET A 165 2.56 -13.00 -0.19
N ARG A 166 1.26 -13.24 -0.35
CA ARG A 166 0.73 -14.27 -1.25
C ARG A 166 -0.28 -13.65 -2.21
N MET A 167 0.10 -13.63 -3.49
CA MET A 167 -0.75 -13.18 -4.59
C MET A 167 -1.41 -14.40 -5.23
N PHE A 168 -2.75 -14.42 -5.27
CA PHE A 168 -3.50 -15.54 -5.86
C PHE A 168 -4.06 -15.22 -7.25
N LEU A 169 -4.40 -16.26 -7.98
CA LEU A 169 -5.17 -16.13 -9.21
C LEU A 169 -6.65 -15.86 -8.90
N PHE A 170 -7.33 -15.14 -9.78
CA PHE A 170 -8.76 -14.89 -9.74
C PHE A 170 -9.45 -15.62 -10.89
N ASN A 171 -10.54 -16.32 -10.58
CA ASN A 171 -11.24 -17.20 -11.52
C ASN A 171 -12.63 -16.70 -11.92
N LYS A 172 -12.89 -15.40 -11.75
CA LYS A 172 -14.14 -14.73 -12.15
C LYS A 172 -14.21 -14.39 -13.66
N SER A 173 -13.15 -14.64 -14.42
CA SER A 173 -13.12 -14.50 -15.88
C SER A 173 -12.37 -15.64 -16.56
N ARG A 174 -12.45 -15.71 -17.89
CA ARG A 174 -11.62 -16.55 -18.76
C ARG A 174 -10.97 -15.68 -19.86
N PRO A 175 -9.63 -15.68 -20.00
CA PRO A 175 -8.66 -16.28 -19.10
C PRO A 175 -8.78 -15.82 -17.64
N ARG A 176 -8.22 -16.59 -16.71
CA ARG A 176 -8.12 -16.17 -15.30
C ARG A 176 -7.29 -14.89 -15.18
N ARG A 177 -7.50 -14.12 -14.12
CA ARG A 177 -6.73 -12.89 -13.83
C ARG A 177 -5.69 -13.15 -12.77
N ASP A 178 -4.52 -12.55 -12.93
CA ASP A 178 -3.41 -12.67 -12.00
C ASP A 178 -3.33 -11.40 -11.14
N SER A 179 -3.54 -11.52 -9.83
CA SER A 179 -3.48 -10.37 -8.93
C SER A 179 -2.07 -9.78 -8.81
N GLY A 180 -1.01 -10.50 -9.21
CA GLY A 180 0.34 -9.94 -9.30
C GLY A 180 0.49 -8.83 -10.37
N LEU A 181 -0.47 -8.72 -11.29
CA LEU A 181 -0.58 -7.64 -12.28
C LEU A 181 -1.63 -6.59 -11.88
N ASP A 182 -2.25 -6.68 -10.71
CA ASP A 182 -3.18 -5.69 -10.18
C ASP A 182 -2.43 -4.88 -9.11
N ASN A 183 -1.86 -3.74 -9.52
CA ASN A 183 -0.97 -2.94 -8.67
C ASN A 183 -1.65 -2.57 -7.36
N GLY A 184 -2.95 -2.24 -7.39
CA GLY A 184 -3.73 -1.91 -6.21
C GLY A 184 -3.78 -3.04 -5.18
N ILE A 185 -3.87 -4.30 -5.61
CA ILE A 185 -3.84 -5.45 -4.68
C ILE A 185 -2.41 -5.64 -4.13
N VAL A 186 -1.38 -5.59 -4.97
CA VAL A 186 0.02 -5.76 -4.50
C VAL A 186 0.38 -4.69 -3.47
N LEU A 187 0.05 -3.42 -3.75
CA LEU A 187 0.32 -2.29 -2.86
C LEU A 187 -0.52 -2.35 -1.58
N HIS A 188 -1.76 -2.84 -1.65
CA HIS A 188 -2.60 -3.12 -0.50
C HIS A 188 -1.91 -4.12 0.44
N GLU A 189 -1.48 -5.26 -0.07
CA GLU A 189 -0.83 -6.29 0.74
C GLU A 189 0.46 -5.79 1.40
N LEU A 190 1.31 -5.07 0.67
CA LEU A 190 2.52 -4.46 1.22
C LEU A 190 2.20 -3.47 2.37
N THR A 191 1.05 -2.82 2.32
CA THR A 191 0.63 -1.85 3.34
C THR A 191 0.14 -2.50 4.63
N HIS A 192 -0.30 -3.76 4.62
CA HIS A 192 -0.46 -4.52 5.86
C HIS A 192 0.86 -4.69 6.60
N GLY A 193 1.96 -4.86 5.85
CA GLY A 193 3.33 -4.84 6.37
C GLY A 193 3.63 -3.52 7.08
N LEU A 194 3.46 -2.39 6.38
CA LEU A 194 3.68 -1.04 6.91
C LEU A 194 2.88 -0.77 8.20
N SER A 195 1.55 -0.89 8.11
CA SER A 195 0.65 -0.49 9.19
C SER A 195 0.84 -1.34 10.45
N THR A 196 1.11 -2.64 10.29
CA THR A 196 1.35 -3.56 11.40
C THR A 196 2.71 -3.34 12.05
N ARG A 197 3.77 -3.03 11.30
CA ARG A 197 5.10 -2.75 11.86
C ARG A 197 5.15 -1.42 12.61
N LEU A 198 4.45 -0.39 12.10
CA LEU A 198 4.45 0.94 12.72
C LEU A 198 3.55 1.01 13.97
N THR A 199 2.35 0.42 13.91
CA THR A 199 1.37 0.55 15.00
C THR A 199 1.84 -0.20 16.25
N GLY A 200 2.04 0.53 17.36
CA GLY A 200 2.54 -0.06 18.60
C GLY A 200 4.02 -0.46 18.57
N GLY A 201 4.73 -0.09 17.50
CA GLY A 201 6.17 -0.25 17.32
C GLY A 201 6.62 -1.61 16.73
N PRO A 202 7.82 -1.64 16.14
CA PRO A 202 8.27 -2.72 15.26
C PRO A 202 8.37 -4.10 15.94
N SER A 203 8.51 -4.13 17.27
CA SER A 203 8.55 -5.38 18.04
C SER A 203 7.19 -6.03 18.30
N ASN A 204 6.06 -5.39 17.94
CA ASN A 204 4.73 -5.86 18.31
C ASN A 204 3.72 -5.83 17.15
N SER A 205 3.54 -6.96 16.48
CA SER A 205 2.54 -7.12 15.41
C SER A 205 1.11 -7.38 15.87
N ASN A 206 0.83 -7.34 17.18
CA ASN A 206 -0.51 -7.61 17.74
C ASN A 206 -1.36 -6.34 17.91
N CYS A 207 -1.02 -5.27 17.18
CA CYS A 207 -1.61 -3.96 17.39
C CYS A 207 -2.68 -3.53 16.39
N LEU A 208 -3.07 -4.39 15.47
CA LEU A 208 -4.22 -4.20 14.56
C LEU A 208 -5.11 -5.47 14.52
N GLN A 209 -5.36 -6.06 15.68
CA GLN A 209 -6.03 -7.37 15.82
C GLN A 209 -7.50 -7.24 16.19
N PHE A 210 -7.90 -6.17 16.88
CA PHE A 210 -9.30 -5.93 17.21
C PHE A 210 -10.09 -5.51 15.97
N THR A 211 -11.36 -5.88 15.87
CA THR A 211 -12.17 -5.67 14.65
C THR A 211 -12.12 -4.24 14.10
N GLU A 212 -12.19 -3.24 14.98
CA GLU A 212 -12.09 -1.84 14.58
C GLU A 212 -10.68 -1.48 14.07
N ALA A 213 -9.64 -1.88 14.80
CA ALA A 213 -8.24 -1.64 14.45
C ALA A 213 -7.81 -2.40 13.18
N GLY A 214 -8.17 -3.67 13.05
CA GLY A 214 -7.96 -4.48 11.85
C GLY A 214 -8.73 -3.92 10.65
N GLY A 215 -9.92 -3.37 10.87
CA GLY A 215 -10.65 -2.62 9.87
C GLY A 215 -9.89 -1.39 9.38
N MET A 216 -9.24 -0.63 10.27
CA MET A 216 -8.33 0.43 9.84
C MET A 216 -7.11 -0.11 9.08
N GLY A 217 -6.61 -1.30 9.45
CA GLY A 217 -5.63 -2.07 8.67
C GLY A 217 -5.98 -2.16 7.19
N GLU A 218 -7.18 -2.67 6.90
CA GLU A 218 -7.74 -2.75 5.54
C GLU A 218 -7.85 -1.38 4.86
N GLY A 219 -8.30 -0.37 5.60
CA GLY A 219 -8.50 0.98 5.05
C GLY A 219 -7.19 1.73 4.75
N TRP A 220 -6.16 1.58 5.59
CA TRP A 220 -4.83 2.10 5.28
C TRP A 220 -4.26 1.42 4.04
N SER A 221 -4.44 0.11 3.92
CA SER A 221 -3.98 -0.65 2.76
C SER A 221 -4.60 -0.18 1.46
N ASP A 222 -5.92 0.08 1.46
CA ASP A 222 -6.58 0.68 0.30
C ASP A 222 -6.07 2.09 -0.01
N ILE A 223 -6.09 3.01 0.97
CA ILE A 223 -5.79 4.42 0.67
C ILE A 223 -4.34 4.63 0.25
N VAL A 224 -3.37 3.90 0.81
CA VAL A 224 -1.97 4.00 0.39
C VAL A 224 -1.80 3.46 -1.04
N ALA A 225 -2.44 2.34 -1.38
CA ALA A 225 -2.46 1.84 -2.75
C ALA A 225 -3.04 2.89 -3.71
N LEU A 226 -4.18 3.48 -3.37
CA LEU A 226 -4.81 4.53 -4.18
C LEU A 226 -3.90 5.75 -4.38
N VAL A 227 -3.25 6.24 -3.32
CA VAL A 227 -2.32 7.39 -3.40
C VAL A 227 -1.18 7.12 -4.38
N LEU A 228 -0.65 5.89 -4.40
CA LEU A 228 0.42 5.48 -5.31
C LEU A 228 -0.06 5.21 -6.75
N GLU A 229 -1.38 5.13 -6.96
CA GLU A 229 -2.04 5.05 -8.27
C GLU A 229 -2.60 6.39 -8.76
N MET A 230 -2.47 7.47 -7.98
CA MET A 230 -2.96 8.78 -8.38
C MET A 230 -2.10 9.39 -9.49
N LEU A 231 -2.78 9.99 -10.47
CA LEU A 231 -2.21 10.70 -11.60
C LEU A 231 -2.45 12.20 -11.45
N PRO A 232 -1.59 13.05 -12.05
CA PRO A 232 -1.80 14.51 -12.03
C PRO A 232 -3.08 14.97 -12.73
N THR A 233 -3.70 14.10 -13.54
CA THR A 233 -4.99 14.36 -14.20
C THR A 233 -6.20 13.97 -13.36
N ASP A 234 -6.01 13.26 -12.26
CA ASP A 234 -7.11 12.90 -11.38
C ASP A 234 -7.62 14.15 -10.63
N THR A 235 -8.91 14.13 -10.30
CA THR A 235 -9.62 15.19 -9.58
C THR A 235 -10.43 14.60 -8.43
N PRO A 236 -10.95 15.42 -7.50
CA PRO A 236 -11.87 14.94 -6.45
C PRO A 236 -13.07 14.12 -6.98
N ASP A 237 -13.52 14.40 -8.20
CA ASP A 237 -14.62 13.67 -8.87
C ASP A 237 -14.18 12.33 -9.45
N THR A 238 -12.87 12.10 -9.58
CA THR A 238 -12.33 10.85 -10.09
C THR A 238 -12.59 9.73 -9.10
N THR A 239 -13.29 8.72 -9.58
CA THR A 239 -13.66 7.53 -8.80
C THR A 239 -12.59 6.46 -8.93
N LYS A 240 -12.15 5.90 -7.80
CA LYS A 240 -11.12 4.86 -7.74
C LYS A 240 -11.69 3.53 -7.22
N VAL A 241 -11.11 2.43 -7.69
CA VAL A 241 -11.55 1.05 -7.42
C VAL A 241 -10.31 0.21 -7.13
N VAL A 242 -10.38 -0.64 -6.11
CA VAL A 242 -9.33 -1.62 -5.79
C VAL A 242 -9.73 -2.98 -6.36
N GLY A 243 -8.81 -3.66 -7.05
CA GLY A 243 -9.00 -5.03 -7.53
C GLY A 243 -9.98 -5.21 -8.68
N GLY A 244 -10.34 -4.13 -9.40
CA GLY A 244 -11.35 -4.19 -10.48
C GLY A 244 -10.94 -5.08 -11.66
N TYR A 245 -9.63 -5.16 -11.92
CA TYR A 245 -9.07 -6.09 -12.89
C TYR A 245 -9.22 -7.53 -12.44
N SER A 246 -8.73 -7.84 -11.23
CA SER A 246 -8.70 -9.21 -10.69
C SER A 246 -10.10 -9.78 -10.51
N THR A 247 -11.06 -8.98 -10.02
CA THR A 247 -12.44 -9.43 -9.84
C THR A 247 -13.27 -9.43 -11.12
N ASN A 248 -12.74 -8.88 -12.21
CA ASN A 248 -13.47 -8.57 -13.43
C ASN A 248 -14.72 -7.70 -13.17
N ASP A 249 -14.62 -6.81 -12.19
CA ASP A 249 -15.64 -5.81 -11.82
C ASP A 249 -15.01 -4.41 -11.80
N PRO A 250 -15.00 -3.69 -12.93
CA PRO A 250 -14.41 -2.35 -12.98
C PRO A 250 -15.23 -1.28 -12.27
N ARG A 251 -16.43 -1.60 -11.74
CA ARG A 251 -17.30 -0.62 -11.07
C ARG A 251 -17.06 -0.57 -9.57
N ALA A 252 -16.97 -1.74 -8.93
CA ALA A 252 -16.85 -1.84 -7.48
C ALA A 252 -15.56 -2.54 -7.03
N GLY A 253 -14.99 -3.41 -7.89
CA GLY A 253 -13.80 -4.18 -7.55
C GLY A 253 -14.06 -5.15 -6.40
N VAL A 254 -13.31 -5.02 -5.31
CA VAL A 254 -13.46 -5.84 -4.09
C VAL A 254 -14.31 -5.19 -3.00
N ARG A 255 -14.65 -3.91 -3.12
CA ARG A 255 -15.35 -3.11 -2.10
C ARG A 255 -16.84 -2.95 -2.44
N PHE A 256 -17.66 -2.52 -1.49
CA PHE A 256 -19.09 -2.26 -1.71
C PHE A 256 -19.31 -1.02 -2.58
N ASN A 257 -18.55 0.05 -2.34
CA ASN A 257 -18.60 1.29 -3.09
C ASN A 257 -17.20 1.64 -3.57
N PRO A 258 -17.07 2.26 -4.76
CA PRO A 258 -15.79 2.80 -5.16
C PRO A 258 -15.43 4.03 -4.29
N TYR A 259 -14.16 4.40 -4.26
CA TYR A 259 -13.68 5.56 -3.54
C TYR A 259 -13.90 6.83 -4.35
N SER A 260 -14.62 7.78 -3.78
CA SER A 260 -15.00 9.05 -4.41
C SER A 260 -15.32 10.08 -3.35
N THR A 261 -15.01 11.36 -3.59
CA THR A 261 -15.43 12.46 -2.71
C THR A 261 -16.93 12.78 -2.80
N SER A 262 -17.63 12.18 -3.76
CA SER A 262 -19.08 12.30 -3.91
C SER A 262 -19.82 11.35 -2.95
N THR A 263 -20.64 11.92 -2.06
CA THR A 263 -21.46 11.15 -1.11
C THR A 263 -22.61 10.40 -1.76
N SER A 264 -22.95 10.70 -3.03
CA SER A 264 -23.92 9.91 -3.80
C SER A 264 -23.29 8.65 -4.41
N VAL A 265 -21.98 8.69 -4.70
CA VAL A 265 -21.21 7.54 -5.20
C VAL A 265 -20.79 6.64 -4.04
N ASN A 266 -20.30 7.24 -2.95
CA ASN A 266 -19.94 6.51 -1.75
C ASN A 266 -20.57 7.19 -0.51
N PRO A 267 -21.72 6.68 -0.03
CA PRO A 267 -22.48 7.27 1.07
C PRO A 267 -21.97 6.86 2.46
N SER A 268 -20.82 6.21 2.57
CA SER A 268 -20.32 5.67 3.83
C SER A 268 -19.95 6.78 4.83
N THR A 269 -20.47 6.66 6.05
CA THR A 269 -20.20 7.53 7.21
C THR A 269 -19.75 6.72 8.42
N TYR A 270 -19.24 7.40 9.45
CA TYR A 270 -18.79 6.81 10.72
C TYR A 270 -19.85 5.89 11.36
N ALA A 271 -21.13 6.30 11.35
CA ALA A 271 -22.21 5.52 11.94
C ALA A 271 -22.51 4.20 11.23
N ARG A 272 -22.03 4.01 10.00
CA ARG A 272 -22.15 2.74 9.27
C ARG A 272 -21.31 1.64 9.92
N ILE A 273 -20.24 1.98 10.63
CA ILE A 273 -19.36 1.01 11.33
C ILE A 273 -20.14 0.16 12.33
N ARG A 274 -21.12 0.73 13.03
CA ARG A 274 -21.97 0.01 14.00
C ARG A 274 -22.66 -1.23 13.42
N ARG A 275 -22.83 -1.30 12.09
CA ARG A 275 -23.50 -2.41 11.39
C ARG A 275 -22.53 -3.44 10.82
N ASN A 276 -21.22 -3.26 11.00
CA ASN A 276 -20.20 -4.11 10.42
C ASN A 276 -19.41 -4.81 11.52
N THR A 277 -19.17 -6.11 11.32
CA THR A 277 -18.27 -6.93 12.15
C THR A 277 -17.10 -7.48 11.34
N GLU A 278 -17.02 -7.05 10.09
CA GLU A 278 -16.10 -7.53 9.07
C GLU A 278 -15.11 -6.39 8.76
N VAL A 279 -13.82 -6.70 8.79
CA VAL A 279 -12.74 -5.71 8.74
C VAL A 279 -12.68 -4.98 7.40
N HIS A 280 -12.93 -5.64 6.27
CA HIS A 280 -12.88 -5.00 4.96
C HIS A 280 -13.99 -3.96 4.81
N ALA A 281 -15.19 -4.22 5.32
CA ALA A 281 -16.31 -3.28 5.33
C ALA A 281 -16.04 -2.04 6.22
N ILE A 282 -15.33 -2.22 7.33
CA ILE A 282 -14.87 -1.09 8.18
C ILE A 282 -13.75 -0.32 7.47
N GLY A 283 -12.82 -1.03 6.84
CA GLY A 283 -11.72 -0.46 6.08
C GLY A 283 -12.18 0.42 4.92
N GLU A 284 -13.22 0.02 4.20
CA GLU A 284 -13.82 0.87 3.16
C GLU A 284 -14.30 2.22 3.72
N ILE A 285 -14.90 2.22 4.91
CA ILE A 285 -15.37 3.45 5.56
C ILE A 285 -14.18 4.32 5.98
N TRP A 286 -13.15 3.71 6.58
CA TRP A 286 -11.94 4.41 6.99
C TRP A 286 -11.17 5.01 5.81
N ALA A 287 -10.91 4.22 4.77
CA ALA A 287 -10.26 4.68 3.54
C ALA A 287 -11.07 5.80 2.86
N SER A 288 -12.41 5.73 2.89
CA SER A 288 -13.26 6.79 2.35
C SER A 288 -13.08 8.12 3.10
N MET A 289 -12.92 8.09 4.43
CA MET A 289 -12.62 9.29 5.22
C MET A 289 -11.25 9.87 4.87
N LEU A 290 -10.25 9.00 4.77
CA LEU A 290 -8.90 9.39 4.40
C LEU A 290 -8.82 9.90 2.94
N TYR A 291 -9.67 9.41 2.05
CA TYR A 291 -9.79 9.92 0.68
C TYR A 291 -10.25 11.39 0.63
N GLU A 292 -11.13 11.82 1.55
CA GLU A 292 -11.50 13.23 1.69
C GLU A 292 -10.32 14.07 2.19
N VAL A 293 -9.58 13.57 3.18
CA VAL A 293 -8.39 14.25 3.72
C VAL A 293 -7.34 14.41 2.63
N TYR A 294 -7.09 13.36 1.84
CA TYR A 294 -6.18 13.39 0.71
C TYR A 294 -6.53 14.52 -0.27
N TRP A 295 -7.78 14.58 -0.73
CA TRP A 295 -8.19 15.60 -1.70
C TRP A 295 -8.16 17.01 -1.12
N ASN A 296 -8.57 17.22 0.13
CA ASN A 296 -8.47 18.52 0.78
C ASN A 296 -7.02 19.03 0.84
N LEU A 297 -6.06 18.14 1.12
CA LEU A 297 -4.63 18.48 1.14
C LEU A 297 -4.11 18.77 -0.27
N VAL A 298 -4.50 17.96 -1.28
CA VAL A 298 -4.10 18.16 -2.68
C VAL A 298 -4.66 19.46 -3.24
N GLU A 299 -5.91 19.82 -2.94
CA GLU A 299 -6.50 21.10 -3.37
C GLU A 299 -5.76 22.30 -2.77
N LYS A 300 -5.37 22.20 -1.50
CA LYS A 300 -4.64 23.28 -0.81
C LYS A 300 -3.19 23.42 -1.28
N LEU A 301 -2.47 22.31 -1.42
CA LEU A 301 -1.01 22.30 -1.56
C LEU A 301 -0.55 21.89 -2.97
N GLY A 302 -1.46 21.44 -3.82
CA GLY A 302 -1.19 20.88 -5.14
C GLY A 302 -0.73 19.43 -5.10
N PHE A 303 -0.44 18.88 -6.28
CA PHE A 303 -0.02 17.50 -6.50
C PHE A 303 1.45 17.43 -6.94
N SER A 304 2.22 16.48 -6.38
CA SER A 304 3.56 16.12 -6.86
C SER A 304 3.48 14.93 -7.81
N THR A 305 4.09 15.04 -8.99
CA THR A 305 4.26 13.92 -9.93
C THR A 305 5.37 12.96 -9.54
N ASN A 306 6.18 13.33 -8.54
CA ASN A 306 7.24 12.49 -8.00
C ASN A 306 7.00 12.22 -6.52
N ILE A 307 6.38 11.08 -6.22
CA ILE A 307 6.07 10.68 -4.84
C ILE A 307 7.34 10.43 -3.99
N LYS A 308 8.50 10.23 -4.63
CA LYS A 308 9.80 10.04 -3.95
C LYS A 308 10.41 11.35 -3.44
N ASP A 309 9.80 12.50 -3.71
CA ASP A 309 10.25 13.79 -3.16
C ASP A 309 9.80 14.01 -1.71
N ASP A 310 9.06 13.04 -1.14
CA ASP A 310 8.58 13.04 0.24
C ASP A 310 7.89 14.36 0.67
N ALA A 311 7.76 14.60 1.97
CA ALA A 311 7.18 15.83 2.50
C ALA A 311 7.94 17.11 2.05
N LYS A 312 9.20 17.01 1.64
CA LYS A 312 10.01 18.14 1.11
C LYS A 312 9.40 18.74 -0.15
N SER A 313 8.59 17.99 -0.90
CA SER A 313 7.91 18.53 -2.08
C SER A 313 6.91 19.66 -1.73
N GLY A 314 6.43 19.70 -0.47
CA GLY A 314 5.40 20.61 0.00
C GLY A 314 4.03 20.39 -0.65
N LYS A 315 3.81 19.26 -1.35
CA LYS A 315 2.57 18.94 -2.05
C LYS A 315 1.65 18.05 -1.23
N GLY A 316 0.35 18.19 -1.45
CA GLY A 316 -0.70 17.59 -0.63
C GLY A 316 -0.68 16.06 -0.65
N ASN A 317 -0.40 15.43 -1.79
CA ASN A 317 -0.33 13.97 -1.90
C ASN A 317 0.86 13.38 -1.13
N THR A 318 2.02 14.04 -1.20
CA THR A 318 3.20 13.62 -0.41
C THR A 318 2.99 13.88 1.08
N LEU A 319 2.45 15.05 1.45
CA LEU A 319 2.17 15.36 2.84
C LEU A 319 1.15 14.38 3.43
N PHE A 320 0.10 14.04 2.68
CA PHE A 320 -0.87 13.04 3.11
C PHE A 320 -0.18 11.71 3.46
N LEU A 321 0.67 11.18 2.57
CA LEU A 321 1.38 9.93 2.83
C LEU A 321 2.29 10.04 4.07
N GLN A 322 2.99 11.17 4.25
CA GLN A 322 3.79 11.42 5.45
C GLN A 322 2.95 11.39 6.73
N LEU A 323 1.81 12.09 6.73
CA LEU A 323 0.93 12.17 7.89
C LEU A 323 0.31 10.81 8.26
N ILE A 324 0.03 9.95 7.27
CA ILE A 324 -0.44 8.59 7.52
C ILE A 324 0.66 7.75 8.19
N VAL A 325 1.88 7.78 7.66
CA VAL A 325 3.04 7.05 8.23
C VAL A 325 3.32 7.51 9.66
N ASP A 326 3.35 8.82 9.89
CA ASP A 326 3.61 9.37 11.22
C ASP A 326 2.42 9.14 12.19
N GLY A 327 1.19 9.20 11.68
CA GLY A 327 -0.01 8.85 12.45
C GLY A 327 0.03 7.40 12.96
N MET A 328 0.43 6.45 12.11
CA MET A 328 0.60 5.04 12.52
C MET A 328 1.67 4.86 13.61
N LYS A 329 2.74 5.66 13.59
CA LYS A 329 3.78 5.65 14.64
C LYS A 329 3.29 6.23 15.97
N LEU A 330 2.37 7.19 15.93
CA LEU A 330 1.87 7.91 17.10
C LEU A 330 0.68 7.23 17.78
N GLN A 331 -0.15 6.52 17.03
CA GLN A 331 -1.38 5.91 17.56
C GLN A 331 -1.08 4.76 18.55
N PRO A 332 -1.97 4.51 19.53
CA PRO A 332 -1.80 3.39 20.46
C PRO A 332 -1.96 2.03 19.77
N CYS A 333 -1.57 0.97 20.48
CA CYS A 333 -1.83 -0.41 20.05
C CYS A 333 -3.34 -0.71 20.07
N ASN A 334 -3.86 -1.34 19.02
CA ASN A 334 -5.29 -1.54 18.75
C ASN A 334 -6.11 -0.24 18.89
N PRO A 335 -5.80 0.79 18.08
CA PRO A 335 -6.44 2.08 18.19
C PRO A 335 -7.91 2.00 17.76
N THR A 336 -8.74 2.90 18.28
CA THR A 336 -10.05 3.21 17.69
C THR A 336 -9.90 4.21 16.54
N LEU A 337 -10.92 4.36 15.69
CA LEU A 337 -10.86 5.31 14.57
C LEU A 337 -10.64 6.75 15.05
N ILE A 338 -11.21 7.11 16.21
CA ILE A 338 -11.02 8.44 16.81
C ILE A 338 -9.57 8.63 17.24
N GLN A 339 -8.95 7.62 17.87
CA GLN A 339 -7.54 7.69 18.25
C GLN A 339 -6.62 7.79 17.02
N ALA A 340 -6.91 7.05 15.95
CA ALA A 340 -6.14 7.12 14.70
C ALA A 340 -6.29 8.49 14.01
N ARG A 341 -7.51 9.05 13.95
CA ARG A 341 -7.75 10.42 13.47
C ARG A 341 -6.93 11.43 14.26
N ASP A 342 -6.99 11.34 15.58
CA ASP A 342 -6.29 12.27 16.47
C ASP A 342 -4.76 12.12 16.36
N ALA A 343 -4.26 10.91 16.09
CA ALA A 343 -2.85 10.68 15.79
C ALA A 343 -2.40 11.34 14.48
N ILE A 344 -3.22 11.31 13.42
CA ILE A 344 -2.95 12.03 12.15
C ILE A 344 -2.92 13.55 12.37
N ILE A 345 -3.88 14.07 13.14
CA ILE A 345 -3.90 15.49 13.52
C ILE A 345 -2.65 15.87 14.34
N GLN A 346 -2.26 15.00 15.27
CA GLN A 346 -1.06 15.19 16.08
C GLN A 346 0.22 15.13 15.23
N ALA A 347 0.29 14.26 14.21
CA ALA A 347 1.38 14.22 13.26
C ALA A 347 1.54 15.58 12.54
N ASP A 348 0.45 16.16 12.04
CA ASP A 348 0.49 17.50 11.40
C ASP A 348 0.89 18.60 12.40
N LYS A 349 0.42 18.49 13.64
CA LYS A 349 0.81 19.43 14.70
C LYS A 349 2.31 19.41 14.99
N VAL A 350 2.92 18.22 15.05
CA VAL A 350 4.34 18.05 15.35
C VAL A 350 5.21 18.47 14.17
N ALA A 351 4.88 18.01 12.96
CA ALA A 351 5.72 18.22 11.79
C ALA A 351 5.52 19.60 11.13
N ASN A 352 4.29 20.12 11.14
CA ASN A 352 3.89 21.31 10.37
C ASN A 352 3.25 22.41 11.24
N GLY A 353 3.34 22.30 12.57
CA GLY A 353 2.72 23.27 13.48
C GLY A 353 1.19 23.30 13.41
N GLY A 354 0.55 22.28 12.81
CA GLY A 354 -0.90 22.20 12.66
C GLY A 354 -1.45 23.02 11.49
N SER A 355 -0.60 23.40 10.53
CA SER A 355 -1.00 24.24 9.39
C SER A 355 -2.11 23.63 8.54
N ASN A 356 -2.33 22.32 8.63
CA ASN A 356 -3.29 21.57 7.82
C ASN A 356 -4.46 21.01 8.63
N PHE A 357 -4.60 21.46 9.88
CA PHE A 357 -5.63 21.02 10.80
C PHE A 357 -7.05 21.09 10.20
N CYS A 358 -7.36 22.16 9.46
CA CYS A 358 -8.69 22.35 8.90
C CYS A 358 -8.99 21.43 7.72
N GLU A 359 -8.01 21.14 6.87
CA GLU A 359 -8.15 20.23 5.74
C GLU A 359 -8.37 18.80 6.23
N ILE A 360 -7.62 18.39 7.26
CA ILE A 360 -7.75 17.09 7.90
C ILE A 360 -9.10 16.96 8.58
N THR A 361 -9.45 17.89 9.48
CA THR A 361 -10.69 17.77 10.26
C THR A 361 -11.95 17.89 9.39
N ARG A 362 -11.96 18.74 8.36
CA ARG A 362 -13.08 18.81 7.40
C ARG A 362 -13.27 17.50 6.64
N GLY A 363 -12.19 16.82 6.27
CA GLY A 363 -12.26 15.53 5.56
C GLY A 363 -12.96 14.46 6.41
N PHE A 364 -12.56 14.33 7.68
CA PHE A 364 -13.23 13.44 8.63
C PHE A 364 -14.68 13.86 8.92
N ALA A 365 -14.93 15.15 9.16
CA ALA A 365 -16.26 15.68 9.45
C ALA A 365 -17.24 15.43 8.30
N LYS A 366 -16.80 15.54 7.04
CA LYS A 366 -17.63 15.27 5.85
C LYS A 366 -18.22 13.85 5.84
N ARG A 367 -17.57 12.89 6.51
CA ARG A 367 -18.03 11.51 6.66
C ARG A 367 -18.45 11.13 8.08
N GLY A 368 -18.88 12.12 8.86
CA GLY A 368 -19.49 11.90 10.16
C GLY A 368 -18.51 11.70 11.32
N MET A 369 -17.22 11.99 11.14
CA MET A 369 -16.21 11.91 12.20
C MET A 369 -15.64 13.28 12.59
N GLY A 370 -16.53 14.23 12.78
CA GLY A 370 -16.23 15.60 13.19
C GLY A 370 -15.68 15.71 14.61
N ILE A 371 -15.39 16.95 15.04
CA ILE A 371 -14.64 17.21 16.28
C ILE A 371 -15.37 16.74 17.55
N ARG A 372 -16.69 16.53 17.48
CA ARG A 372 -17.50 16.02 18.60
C ARG A 372 -17.79 14.52 18.51
N ALA A 373 -17.30 13.83 17.48
CA ALA A 373 -17.34 12.37 17.44
C ALA A 373 -16.49 11.82 18.59
N VAL A 374 -17.06 10.86 19.33
CA VAL A 374 -16.44 10.29 20.53
C VAL A 374 -16.34 8.78 20.45
N ASP A 375 -15.30 8.26 21.07
CA ASP A 375 -15.05 6.83 21.22
C ASP A 375 -15.89 6.27 22.39
N ASN A 376 -17.12 5.86 22.09
CA ASN A 376 -18.03 5.24 23.06
C ASN A 376 -18.66 3.94 22.54
N GLY A 377 -18.09 3.37 21.47
CA GLY A 377 -18.59 2.19 20.78
C GLY A 377 -19.96 2.34 20.09
N ARG A 378 -20.55 3.55 20.08
CA ARG A 378 -21.86 3.78 19.44
C ARG A 378 -21.75 4.24 18.00
N PHE A 379 -20.59 4.76 17.58
CA PHE A 379 -20.33 5.28 16.23
C PHE A 379 -21.45 6.24 15.79
N VAL A 380 -21.51 7.42 16.41
CA VAL A 380 -22.55 8.42 16.08
C VAL A 380 -21.94 9.46 15.15
N ASP A 381 -22.60 9.71 14.02
CA ASP A 381 -22.16 10.73 13.08
C ASP A 381 -22.16 12.12 13.72
N ASP A 382 -21.03 12.81 13.61
CA ASP A 382 -20.88 14.23 13.88
C ASP A 382 -20.28 14.90 12.64
N PHE A 383 -20.99 15.87 12.07
CA PHE A 383 -20.54 16.61 10.89
C PHE A 383 -19.96 17.98 11.26
N THR A 384 -19.64 18.19 12.54
CA THR A 384 -19.25 19.50 13.06
C THR A 384 -17.79 19.78 12.75
N ASN A 385 -17.55 20.87 12.03
CA ASN A 385 -16.20 21.42 11.86
C ASN A 385 -15.76 22.15 13.14
N ASP A 386 -14.45 22.15 13.39
CA ASP A 386 -13.86 22.95 14.46
C ASP A 386 -14.06 24.45 14.16
N SER A 387 -14.35 25.25 15.19
CA SER A 387 -14.62 26.69 15.03
C SER A 387 -13.40 27.48 14.55
N ARG A 388 -12.18 26.96 14.69
CA ARG A 388 -10.96 27.52 14.11
C ARG A 388 -10.93 27.43 12.58
N CYS A 389 -11.81 26.61 12.01
CA CYS A 389 -11.92 26.34 10.58
C CYS A 389 -13.18 26.92 9.97
N ALA A 390 -13.78 27.94 10.60
CA ALA A 390 -14.93 28.66 10.11
C ALA A 390 -14.56 29.63 8.97
#